data_AF-A0A3D1R441-F1
#
_entry.id   AF-A0A3D1R441-F1
#
_cell.length_a   1.000
_cell.length_b   1.000
_cell.length_c   1.000
_cell.angle_alpha   90.00
_cell.angle_beta   90.00
_cell.angle_gamma   90.00
#
_symmetry.space_group_name_H-M   'P 1'
#
loop_
_entity.id
_entity.type
_entity.pdbx_description
1 polymer ?
#
loop_
_entity_poly.entity_id
_entity_poly.type
_entity_poly.pdbx_seq_one_letter_code
_entity_poly.pdbx_strand_id
1 'polypeptide(L)' 'HTAPQVGRDRLARTRNVAGAFVGVPKRCAGQRVLLVDDVLTTGATAGEAALALREAGAAAVRVFTIARA' A
#
# COMPACT_ATOMS: atom_id res chain seq x y z
N HIS A 1 6.59 -32.50 5.73
CA HIS A 1 7.34 -31.31 5.28
C HIS A 1 6.36 -30.26 4.79
N THR A 2 6.11 -29.23 5.60
CA THR A 2 5.17 -28.16 5.25
C THR A 2 5.95 -27.04 4.58
N ALA A 3 5.60 -26.74 3.32
CA ALA A 3 6.17 -25.62 2.58
C ALA A 3 5.98 -24.30 3.36
N PRO A 4 6.91 -23.33 3.25
CA PRO A 4 6.89 -22.11 4.05
C PRO A 4 5.56 -21.37 3.89
N GLN A 5 4.78 -21.30 4.98
CA GLN A 5 3.47 -20.65 5.02
C GLN A 5 3.56 -19.12 4.81
N VAL A 6 4.74 -18.54 5.02
CA VAL A 6 5.03 -17.10 4.90
C VAL A 6 4.69 -16.53 3.50
N GLY A 7 4.94 -17.30 2.44
CA GLY A 7 4.65 -16.86 1.06
C GLY A 7 3.14 -16.84 0.73
N ARG A 8 2.37 -17.76 1.31
CA ARG A 8 0.90 -17.82 1.13
C ARG A 8 0.21 -16.68 1.86
N ASP A 9 0.69 -16.32 3.05
CA ASP A 9 0.19 -15.20 3.83
C ASP A 9 0.37 -13.86 3.11
N ARG A 10 1.48 -13.68 2.38
CA ARG A 10 1.73 -12.46 1.60
C ARG A 10 0.73 -12.29 0.47
N LEU A 11 0.51 -13.35 -0.30
CA LEU A 11 -0.47 -13.37 -1.40
C LEU A 11 -1.91 -13.21 -0.88
N ALA A 12 -2.25 -13.88 0.23
CA ALA A 12 -3.56 -13.75 0.86
C ALA A 12 -3.81 -12.33 1.36
N ARG A 13 -2.84 -11.71 2.05
CA ARG A 13 -2.93 -10.31 2.49
C ARG A 13 -3.05 -9.32 1.34
N THR A 14 -2.34 -9.57 0.23
CA THR A 14 -2.43 -8.72 -0.97
C THR A 14 -3.82 -8.80 -1.60
N ARG A 15 -4.41 -10.01 -1.68
CA ARG A 15 -5.78 -10.20 -2.19
C ARG A 15 -6.84 -9.58 -1.28
N ASN A 16 -6.66 -9.62 0.03
CA ASN A 16 -7.63 -9.07 0.98
C ASN A 16 -7.71 -7.54 0.95
N VAL A 17 -6.67 -6.87 0.46
CA VAL A 17 -6.58 -5.41 0.42
C VAL A 17 -6.87 -4.83 -0.96
N ALA A 18 -6.82 -5.63 -2.03
CA ALA A 18 -7.10 -5.15 -3.38
C ALA A 18 -8.47 -4.42 -3.46
N GLY A 19 -8.48 -3.21 -3.98
CA GLY A 19 -9.67 -2.35 -4.08
C GLY A 19 -10.14 -1.74 -2.76
N ALA A 20 -9.40 -1.89 -1.66
CA ALA A 20 -9.81 -1.36 -0.36
C ALA A 20 -9.69 0.18 -0.24
N PHE A 21 -8.94 0.82 -1.14
CA PHE A 21 -8.68 2.25 -1.09
C PHE A 21 -9.19 2.96 -2.35
N VAL A 22 -9.65 4.20 -2.18
CA VAL A 22 -9.97 5.10 -3.29
C VAL A 22 -9.23 6.42 -3.09
N GLY A 23 -8.51 6.87 -4.12
CA GLY A 23 -7.90 8.19 -4.12
C GLY A 23 -8.95 9.27 -4.41
N VAL A 24 -8.77 10.46 -3.84
CA VAL A 24 -9.66 11.61 -4.08
C VAL A 24 -8.93 12.61 -4.98
N PRO A 25 -9.18 12.68 -6.30
CA PRO A 25 -8.39 13.48 -7.23
C PRO A 25 -8.24 14.94 -6.81
N LYS A 26 -9.33 15.56 -6.32
CA LYS A 26 -9.34 16.94 -5.81
C LYS A 26 -8.32 17.20 -4.68
N ARG A 27 -7.83 16.15 -4.01
CA ARG A 27 -6.89 16.23 -2.88
C ARG A 27 -5.46 15.81 -3.23
N CYS A 28 -5.25 15.07 -4.31
CA CYS A 28 -3.93 14.50 -4.60
C CYS A 28 -3.44 14.68 -6.06
N ALA A 29 -4.31 15.07 -7.00
CA ALA A 29 -3.91 15.24 -8.39
C ALA A 29 -2.76 16.26 -8.53
N GLY A 30 -1.69 15.87 -9.23
CA GLY A 30 -0.47 16.66 -9.41
C GLY A 30 0.41 16.79 -8.16
N GLN A 31 0.00 16.25 -7.01
CA GLN A 31 0.73 16.39 -5.75
C GLN A 31 1.72 15.25 -5.52
N ARG A 32 2.76 15.53 -4.73
CA ARG A 32 3.69 14.53 -4.20
C ARG A 32 3.20 14.13 -2.81
N VAL A 33 2.75 12.89 -2.65
CA VAL A 33 2.11 12.40 -1.43
C VAL A 33 3.08 11.53 -0.64
N LEU A 34 3.14 11.72 0.68
CA LEU A 34 3.82 10.84 1.62
C LEU A 34 2.77 10.08 2.43
N LEU A 35 2.72 8.77 2.24
CA LEU A 35 1.98 7.85 3.11
C LEU A 35 2.82 7.59 4.36
N VAL A 36 2.22 7.75 5.52
CA VAL A 36 2.84 7.50 6.82
C VAL A 36 2.06 6.40 7.51
N ASP A 37 2.77 5.36 7.93
CA ASP A 37 2.22 4.24 8.70
C ASP A 37 3.21 3.86 9.81
N ASP A 38 2.76 3.19 10.87
CA ASP A 38 3.64 2.82 11.98
C ASP A 38 4.57 1.64 11.60
N VAL A 39 4.01 0.58 11.02
CA VAL A 39 4.71 -0.68 10.70
C VAL A 39 4.43 -1.15 9.28
N LEU A 40 5.49 -1.34 8.49
CA LEU A 40 5.41 -2.02 7.19
C LEU A 40 5.56 -3.53 7.37
N THR A 41 4.51 -4.30 7.09
CA THR A 41 4.60 -5.77 7.04
C THR A 41 4.90 -6.24 5.61
N THR A 42 3.94 -6.89 4.96
CA THR A 42 4.06 -7.37 3.58
C THR A 42 4.17 -6.23 2.56
N GLY A 43 3.72 -5.03 2.94
CA GLY A 43 3.57 -3.88 2.06
C GLY A 43 2.26 -3.86 1.27
N ALA A 44 1.36 -4.83 1.47
CA ALA A 44 0.09 -4.92 0.74
C ALA A 44 -0.78 -3.67 0.96
N THR A 45 -1.01 -3.27 2.21
CA THR A 45 -1.80 -2.08 2.58
C THR A 45 -1.22 -0.81 1.97
N ALA A 46 0.07 -0.54 2.21
CA ALA A 46 0.73 0.65 1.69
C ALA A 46 0.80 0.67 0.16
N GLY A 47 0.97 -0.50 -0.47
CA GLY A 47 1.00 -0.66 -1.93
C GLY A 47 -0.34 -0.32 -2.56
N GLU A 48 -1.44 -0.80 -1.99
CA GLU A 48 -2.78 -0.52 -2.51
C GLU A 48 -3.18 0.94 -2.29
N ALA A 49 -2.90 1.51 -1.12
CA ALA A 49 -3.13 2.93 -0.88
C ALA A 49 -2.32 3.81 -1.87
N ALA A 50 -1.07 3.43 -2.14
CA ALA A 50 -0.25 4.12 -3.13
C ALA A 50 -0.78 3.98 -4.56
N LEU A 51 -1.31 2.80 -4.91
CA LEU A 51 -1.97 2.58 -6.20
C LEU A 51 -3.18 3.51 -6.37
N ALA A 52 -4.09 3.51 -5.39
CA ALA A 52 -5.28 4.36 -5.41
C ALA A 52 -4.95 5.86 -5.53
N LEU A 53 -3.88 6.32 -4.87
CA LEU A 53 -3.39 7.70 -5.00
C LEU A 53 -2.82 8.01 -6.39
N ARG A 54 -2.08 7.07 -6.98
CA ARG A 54 -1.53 7.22 -8.33
C ARG A 54 -2.63 7.23 -9.38
N GLU A 55 -3.63 6.37 -9.26
CA GLU A 55 -4.81 6.35 -10.13
C GLU A 55 -5.63 7.64 -10.03
N ALA A 56 -5.68 8.24 -8.83
CA ALA A 56 -6.28 9.56 -8.62
C ALA A 56 -5.39 10.74 -9.08
N GLY A 57 -4.25 10.48 -9.71
CA GLY A 57 -3.42 11.49 -10.38
C GLY A 57 -2.28 12.06 -9.54
N ALA A 58 -1.87 11.42 -8.45
CA ALA A 58 -0.69 11.86 -7.69
C ALA A 58 0.58 11.84 -8.56
N ALA A 59 1.36 12.91 -8.52
CA ALA A 59 2.62 13.04 -9.27
C ALA A 59 3.72 12.15 -8.71
N ALA A 60 3.70 11.87 -7.41
CA ALA A 60 4.56 10.88 -6.77
C ALA A 60 3.91 10.38 -5.48
N VAL A 61 4.17 9.13 -5.11
CA VAL A 61 3.79 8.58 -3.82
C VAL A 61 5.02 7.93 -3.17
N ARG A 62 5.29 8.30 -1.92
CA ARG A 62 6.33 7.68 -1.08
C ARG A 62 5.69 7.10 0.17
N VAL A 63 6.33 6.09 0.75
CA VAL A 63 5.89 5.47 2.01
C VAL A 63 6.99 5.66 3.03
N PHE A 64 6.63 6.15 4.22
CA PHE A 64 7.51 6.22 5.38
C PHE A 64 6.87 5.44 6.53
N THR A 65 7.65 4.54 7.14
CA THR A 65 7.23 3.80 8.32
C THR A 65 8.31 3.82 9.39
N ILE A 66 7.89 3.67 10.64
CA ILE A 66 8.81 3.67 11.79
C ILE A 66 9.47 2.29 11.93
N ALA A 67 8.73 1.21 11.63
CA ALA A 67 9.24 -0.15 11.70
C ALA A 67 8.89 -0.99 10.48
N ARG A 68 9.60 -2.11 10.32
CA ARG A 68 9.34 -3.14 9.29
C ARG A 68 9.40 -4.52 9.93
N ALA A 69 8.46 -5.38 9.58
CA ALA A 69 8.35 -6.77 10.05
C ALA A 69 8.55 -7.78 8.92
#